data_AF-A0A6N7LP46-F1
#
_entry.id   AF-A0A6N7LP46-F1
#
_cell.length_a   1.000
_cell.length_b   1.000
_cell.length_c   1.000
_cell.angle_alpha   90.00
_cell.angle_beta   90.00
_cell.angle_gamma   90.00
#
_symmetry.space_group_name_H-M   'P 1'
#
loop_
_entity.id
_entity.type
_entity.pdbx_description
1 polymer ?
#
loop_
_entity_poly.entity_id
_entity_poly.type
_entity_poly.pdbx_seq_one_letter_code
_entity_poly.pdbx_strand_id
1 'polypeptide(L)'
;MSRRPPQPSSLDPEQVGLHCAALHSRVLSRLVTRLYNQQLAESGLRITQFSVLNAIKARPPESIFQLAELLGMERTSLQRTVDKLIEKGLVESEPTGNKRALGLSLTPQGEACYQQALVGWQAAQDQFESLVGKQSWQQIASELRRFSHKVKQEL
;
A
#
# COMPACT_ATOMS: atom_id res chain seq x y z
N MET A 1 28.07 21.13 43.58
CA MET A 1 28.27 21.38 42.13
C MET A 1 27.23 20.59 41.36
N SER A 2 26.09 21.20 41.05
CA SER A 2 24.98 20.53 40.36
C SER A 2 25.24 20.56 38.85
N ARG A 3 25.56 19.42 38.24
CA ARG A 3 25.70 19.31 36.78
C ARG A 3 24.30 19.34 36.17
N ARG A 4 23.97 20.42 35.46
CA ARG A 4 22.76 20.55 34.65
C ARG A 4 22.74 19.41 33.62
N PRO A 5 21.64 18.66 33.46
CA PRO A 5 21.54 17.68 32.38
C PRO A 5 21.72 18.41 31.04
N PRO A 6 22.34 17.77 30.04
CA PRO A 6 22.47 18.37 28.71
C PRO A 6 21.07 18.74 28.22
N GLN A 7 20.87 20.02 27.89
CA GLN A 7 19.62 20.46 27.27
C GLN A 7 19.45 19.68 25.96
N PRO A 8 18.24 19.22 25.62
CA PRO A 8 18.00 18.66 24.30
C PRO A 8 18.45 19.71 23.29
N SER A 9 19.38 19.35 22.40
CA SER A 9 19.75 20.19 21.27
C SER A 9 18.45 20.59 20.58
N SER A 10 18.12 21.89 20.62
CA SER A 10 16.91 22.40 19.98
C SER A 10 17.10 22.20 18.48
N LEU A 11 16.64 21.07 17.96
CA LEU A 11 16.61 20.83 16.52
C LEU A 11 15.74 21.95 15.93
N ASP A 12 16.36 22.76 15.08
CA ASP A 12 15.69 23.79 14.31
C ASP A 12 14.49 23.16 13.56
N PRO A 13 13.26 23.71 13.69
CA PRO A 13 12.09 23.21 12.98
C PRO A 13 12.31 23.01 11.47
N GLU A 14 13.13 23.83 10.83
CA GLU A 14 13.48 23.68 9.42
C GLU A 14 14.29 22.40 9.17
N GLN A 15 15.29 22.14 10.02
CA GLN A 15 16.10 20.91 9.99
C GLN A 15 15.27 19.66 10.28
N VAL A 16 14.31 19.75 11.20
CA VAL A 16 13.35 18.65 11.44
C VAL A 16 12.56 18.36 10.18
N GLY A 17 12.03 19.38 9.50
CA GLY A 17 11.28 19.21 8.25
C GLY A 17 12.12 18.59 7.13
N LEU A 18 13.35 19.07 6.93
CA LEU A 18 14.26 18.59 5.89
C LEU A 18 14.64 17.12 6.05
N HIS A 19 14.77 16.62 7.28
CA HIS A 19 15.29 15.27 7.56
C HIS A 19 14.26 14.28 8.12
N CYS A 20 13.00 14.69 8.34
CA CYS A 20 11.98 13.81 8.92
C CYS A 20 11.50 12.74 7.93
N ALA A 21 11.95 11.50 8.13
CA ALA A 21 11.52 10.34 7.33
C ALA A 21 9.99 10.16 7.31
N ALA A 22 9.31 10.41 8.44
CA ALA A 22 7.85 10.28 8.53
C ALA A 22 7.10 11.35 7.74
N LEU A 23 7.64 12.57 7.62
CA LEU A 23 7.06 13.63 6.82
C LEU A 23 7.19 13.31 5.33
N HIS A 24 8.41 13.02 4.87
CA HIS A 24 8.70 12.69 3.46
C HIS A 24 7.91 11.47 2.99
N SER A 25 7.87 10.41 3.79
CA SER A 25 7.10 9.19 3.48
C SER A 25 5.60 9.48 3.32
N ARG A 26 5.03 10.29 4.21
CA ARG A 26 3.60 10.64 4.20
C ARG A 26 3.24 11.56 3.04
N VAL A 27 4.08 12.53 2.72
CA VAL A 27 3.85 13.44 1.58
C VAL A 27 3.92 12.65 0.27
N LEU A 28 4.97 11.85 0.06
CA LEU A 28 5.11 11.04 -1.14
C LEU A 28 3.95 10.04 -1.28
N SER A 29 3.62 9.31 -0.21
CA SER A 29 2.49 8.37 -0.19
C SER A 29 1.18 9.03 -0.64
N ARG A 30 0.88 10.25 -0.16
CA ARG A 30 -0.35 10.97 -0.53
C ARG A 30 -0.35 11.40 -2.00
N LEU A 31 0.77 11.91 -2.51
CA LEU A 31 0.87 12.36 -3.91
C LEU A 31 0.77 11.18 -4.88
N VAL A 32 1.50 10.09 -4.60
CA VAL A 32 1.43 8.84 -5.37
C VAL A 32 0.02 8.27 -5.32
N THR A 33 -0.59 8.18 -4.14
CA THR A 33 -1.98 7.68 -4.00
C THR A 33 -2.97 8.51 -4.82
N ARG A 34 -2.83 9.84 -4.85
CA ARG A 34 -3.68 10.72 -5.66
C ARG A 34 -3.53 10.44 -7.15
N LEU A 35 -2.28 10.36 -7.62
CA LEU A 35 -1.97 10.08 -9.03
C LEU A 35 -2.63 8.78 -9.49
N TYR A 36 -2.47 7.69 -8.73
CA TYR A 36 -3.03 6.40 -9.11
C TYR A 36 -4.56 6.42 -9.02
N ASN A 37 -5.14 6.99 -7.95
CA ASN A 37 -6.60 7.09 -7.84
C ASN A 37 -7.24 7.88 -8.98
N GLN A 38 -6.55 8.89 -9.52
CA GLN A 38 -7.04 9.64 -10.68
C GLN A 38 -7.11 8.74 -11.93
N GLN A 39 -6.07 7.97 -12.20
CA GLN A 39 -6.02 7.08 -13.37
C GLN A 39 -6.91 5.84 -13.22
N LEU A 40 -7.17 5.40 -11.99
CA LEU A 40 -8.07 4.27 -11.72
C LEU A 40 -9.56 4.67 -11.69
N ALA A 41 -9.90 5.95 -11.78
CA ALA A 41 -11.25 6.46 -11.56
C ALA A 41 -12.30 5.77 -12.45
N GLU A 42 -11.96 5.47 -13.71
CA GLU A 42 -12.87 4.82 -14.68
C GLU A 42 -13.25 3.38 -14.28
N SER A 43 -12.38 2.68 -13.55
CA SER A 43 -12.67 1.34 -13.02
C SER A 43 -13.57 1.37 -11.78
N GLY A 44 -13.81 2.55 -11.19
CA GLY A 44 -14.52 2.69 -9.92
C GLY A 44 -13.72 2.17 -8.70
N LEU A 45 -12.42 1.89 -8.88
CA LEU A 45 -11.52 1.45 -7.82
C LEU A 45 -10.61 2.57 -7.32
N ARG A 46 -10.24 2.48 -6.05
CA ARG A 46 -9.08 3.17 -5.50
C ARG A 46 -7.84 2.27 -5.59
N ILE A 47 -6.64 2.86 -5.59
CA ILE A 47 -5.37 2.12 -5.62
C ILE A 47 -5.27 1.08 -4.50
N THR A 48 -5.78 1.38 -3.30
CA THR A 48 -5.83 0.41 -2.20
C THR A 48 -6.68 -0.81 -2.53
N GLN A 49 -7.82 -0.62 -3.19
CA GLN A 49 -8.69 -1.73 -3.60
C GLN A 49 -8.04 -2.53 -4.73
N PHE A 50 -7.44 -1.85 -5.71
CA PHE A 50 -6.65 -2.51 -6.75
C PHE A 50 -5.52 -3.35 -6.16
N SER A 51 -4.76 -2.84 -5.19
CA SER A 51 -3.70 -3.59 -4.51
C SER A 51 -4.21 -4.84 -3.81
N VAL A 52 -5.41 -4.80 -3.22
CA VAL A 52 -6.07 -5.98 -2.62
C VAL A 52 -6.43 -7.00 -3.70
N LEU A 53 -7.08 -6.59 -4.79
CA LEU A 53 -7.41 -7.48 -5.90
C LEU A 53 -6.15 -8.11 -6.51
N ASN A 54 -5.12 -7.30 -6.72
CA ASN A 54 -3.83 -7.75 -7.25
C ASN A 54 -3.18 -8.80 -6.33
N ALA A 55 -3.20 -8.56 -5.01
CA ALA A 55 -2.66 -9.51 -4.04
C ALA A 55 -3.42 -10.85 -4.05
N ILE A 56 -4.76 -10.80 -4.01
CA ILE A 56 -5.61 -12.00 -4.07
C ILE A 56 -5.35 -12.77 -5.37
N LYS A 57 -5.30 -12.07 -6.51
CA LYS A 57 -5.06 -12.69 -7.83
C LYS A 57 -3.67 -13.30 -7.95
N ALA A 58 -2.63 -12.62 -7.45
CA ALA A 58 -1.25 -13.11 -7.54
C ALA A 58 -1.00 -14.31 -6.62
N ARG A 59 -1.52 -14.25 -5.40
CA ARG A 59 -1.46 -15.35 -4.43
C ARG A 59 -2.55 -15.15 -3.37
N PRO A 60 -3.63 -15.95 -3.41
CA PRO A 60 -4.70 -15.86 -2.42
C PRO A 60 -4.13 -15.94 -0.99
N PRO A 61 -4.44 -14.96 -0.12
CA PRO A 61 -3.92 -14.95 1.24
C PRO A 61 -4.62 -15.99 2.10
N GLU A 62 -3.86 -16.60 3.01
CA GLU A 62 -4.41 -17.53 3.99
C GLU A 62 -5.22 -16.79 5.06
N SER A 63 -4.91 -15.53 5.38
CA SER A 63 -5.64 -14.76 6.39
C SER A 63 -5.61 -13.26 6.15
N ILE A 64 -6.53 -12.52 6.78
CA ILE A 64 -6.56 -11.05 6.74
C ILE A 64 -5.29 -10.48 7.35
N PHE A 65 -4.74 -11.14 8.37
CA PHE A 65 -3.47 -10.74 8.96
C PHE A 65 -2.33 -10.82 7.94
N GLN A 66 -2.20 -11.93 7.22
CA GLN A 66 -1.16 -12.07 6.19
C GLN A 66 -1.33 -11.02 5.07
N LEU A 67 -2.56 -10.77 4.64
CA LEU A 67 -2.83 -9.75 3.62
C LEU A 67 -2.53 -8.33 4.14
N ALA A 68 -2.83 -8.04 5.40
CA ALA A 68 -2.51 -6.77 6.06
C ALA A 68 -0.99 -6.53 6.10
N GLU A 69 -0.25 -7.57 6.49
CA GLU A 69 1.21 -7.55 6.54
C GLU A 69 1.85 -7.38 5.16
N LEU A 70 1.27 -8.02 4.13
CA LEU A 70 1.71 -7.90 2.74
C LEU A 70 1.51 -6.47 2.20
N LEU A 71 0.37 -5.85 2.54
CA LEU A 71 -0.02 -4.54 2.00
C LEU A 71 0.41 -3.36 2.90
N GLY A 72 0.99 -3.64 4.08
CA GLY A 72 1.35 -2.61 5.06
C GLY A 72 0.12 -1.85 5.58
N MET A 73 -1.00 -2.55 5.77
CA MET A 73 -2.28 -1.97 6.17
C MET A 73 -2.70 -2.43 7.56
N GLU A 74 -3.36 -1.56 8.32
CA GLU A 74 -4.03 -1.97 9.56
C GLU A 74 -5.12 -3.01 9.30
N ARG A 75 -5.15 -4.07 10.11
CA ARG A 75 -6.04 -5.24 9.94
C ARG A 75 -7.52 -4.83 9.80
N THR A 76 -7.99 -3.91 10.64
CA THR A 76 -9.39 -3.46 10.64
C THR A 76 -9.72 -2.64 9.39
N SER A 77 -8.77 -1.83 8.90
CA SER A 77 -8.92 -1.06 7.67
C SER A 77 -8.93 -1.98 6.44
N LEU A 78 -8.08 -3.01 6.44
CA LEU A 78 -8.06 -4.00 5.38
C LEU A 78 -9.35 -4.82 5.35
N GLN A 79 -9.82 -5.30 6.50
CA GLN A 79 -11.09 -6.06 6.59
C GLN A 79 -12.23 -5.27 5.93
N ARG A 80 -12.42 -4.00 6.32
CA ARG A 80 -13.44 -3.13 5.72
C ARG A 80 -13.26 -2.93 4.21
N THR A 81 -12.02 -2.99 3.72
CA THR A 81 -11.72 -2.88 2.28
C THR A 81 -12.15 -4.15 1.55
N VAL A 82 -11.85 -5.32 2.12
CA VAL A 82 -12.27 -6.63 1.59
C VAL A 82 -13.79 -6.75 1.60
N ASP A 83 -14.44 -6.41 2.73
CA ASP A 83 -15.91 -6.47 2.85
C ASP A 83 -16.59 -5.65 1.74
N LYS A 84 -16.09 -4.43 1.47
CA LYS A 84 -16.59 -3.59 0.37
C LYS A 84 -16.37 -4.18 -1.01
N LEU A 85 -15.30 -4.96 -1.22
CA LEU A 85 -15.06 -5.63 -2.50
C LEU A 85 -16.01 -6.82 -2.68
N ILE A 86 -16.35 -7.50 -1.59
CA ILE A 86 -17.38 -8.56 -1.56
C ILE A 86 -18.77 -7.96 -1.80
N GLU A 87 -19.12 -6.88 -1.12
CA GLU A 87 -20.39 -6.16 -1.33
C GLU A 87 -20.58 -5.68 -2.78
N LYS A 88 -19.47 -5.29 -3.44
CA LYS A 88 -19.46 -4.91 -4.86
C LYS A 88 -19.51 -6.11 -5.83
N GLY A 89 -19.49 -7.34 -5.32
CA GLY A 89 -19.44 -8.56 -6.14
C GLY A 89 -18.12 -8.79 -6.85
N LEU A 90 -17.03 -8.12 -6.43
CA LEU A 90 -15.70 -8.22 -7.07
C LEU A 90 -14.84 -9.32 -6.45
N VAL A 91 -15.09 -9.66 -5.18
CA VAL A 91 -14.40 -10.72 -4.44
C VAL A 91 -15.46 -11.64 -3.85
N GLU A 92 -15.17 -12.92 -3.81
CA GLU A 92 -15.93 -13.91 -3.04
C GLU A 92 -15.03 -14.52 -1.97
N SER A 93 -15.64 -15.08 -0.93
CA SER A 93 -14.96 -15.73 0.18
C SER A 93 -15.57 -17.10 0.39
N GLU A 94 -14.88 -18.14 -0.06
CA GLU A 94 -15.30 -19.53 0.12
C GLU A 94 -14.31 -20.26 1.03
N PRO A 95 -14.71 -20.70 2.24
CA PRO A 95 -13.81 -21.40 3.16
C PRO A 95 -13.22 -22.65 2.50
N THR A 96 -11.91 -22.65 2.24
CA THR A 96 -11.24 -23.74 1.51
C THR A 96 -10.93 -24.94 2.41
N GLY A 97 -11.92 -25.54 3.08
CA GLY A 97 -11.77 -26.74 3.93
C GLY A 97 -10.86 -26.61 5.17
N ASN A 98 -9.89 -25.70 5.15
CA ASN A 98 -9.04 -25.22 6.20
C ASN A 98 -9.74 -24.04 6.87
N LYS A 99 -10.15 -24.20 8.13
CA LYS A 99 -10.89 -23.20 8.91
C LYS A 99 -10.15 -21.86 9.09
N ARG A 100 -8.85 -21.81 8.77
CA ARG A 100 -8.04 -20.58 8.87
C ARG A 100 -7.95 -19.79 7.56
N ALA A 101 -8.24 -20.43 6.43
CA ALA A 101 -8.13 -19.82 5.11
C ALA A 101 -9.33 -18.88 4.86
N LEU A 102 -9.05 -17.63 4.45
CA LEU A 102 -10.09 -16.71 3.99
C LEU A 102 -10.83 -17.22 2.74
N GLY A 103 -10.11 -17.95 1.89
CA GLY A 103 -10.62 -18.40 0.60
C GLY A 103 -11.07 -17.26 -0.30
N LEU A 104 -10.31 -16.17 -0.34
CA LEU A 104 -10.62 -15.05 -1.25
C LEU A 104 -10.25 -15.41 -2.69
N SER A 105 -11.19 -15.19 -3.60
CA SER A 105 -10.98 -15.21 -5.04
C SER A 105 -11.65 -13.99 -5.67
N LEU A 106 -11.18 -13.60 -6.86
CA LEU A 106 -11.91 -12.65 -7.69
C LEU A 106 -13.07 -13.39 -8.35
N THR A 107 -14.25 -12.79 -8.35
CA THR A 107 -15.37 -13.26 -9.17
C THR A 107 -15.10 -12.96 -10.65
N PRO A 108 -15.91 -13.47 -11.61
CA PRO A 108 -15.80 -13.06 -13.02
C PRO A 108 -15.94 -11.55 -13.22
N GLN A 109 -16.81 -10.89 -12.44
CA GLN A 109 -16.95 -9.43 -12.45
C GLN A 109 -15.70 -8.75 -11.87
N GLY A 110 -15.13 -9.31 -10.80
CA GLY A 110 -13.87 -8.89 -10.20
C GLY A 110 -12.71 -8.93 -11.17
N GLU A 111 -12.60 -10.02 -11.95
CA GLU A 111 -11.58 -10.19 -12.97
C GLU A 111 -11.71 -9.12 -14.07
N ALA A 112 -12.92 -8.91 -14.60
CA ALA A 112 -13.15 -7.88 -15.61
C ALA A 112 -12.80 -6.47 -15.08
N CYS A 113 -13.21 -6.15 -13.84
CA CYS A 113 -12.88 -4.89 -13.19
C CYS A 113 -11.36 -4.73 -12.97
N TYR A 114 -10.68 -5.80 -12.56
CA TYR A 114 -9.23 -5.81 -12.40
C TYR A 114 -8.51 -5.51 -13.73
N GLN A 115 -8.92 -6.14 -14.83
CA GLN A 115 -8.32 -5.89 -16.15
C GLN A 115 -8.50 -4.43 -16.59
N GLN A 116 -9.69 -3.85 -16.37
CA GLN A 116 -9.92 -2.42 -16.62
C GLN A 116 -9.02 -1.54 -15.74
N ALA A 117 -8.93 -1.84 -14.45
CA ALA A 117 -8.11 -1.08 -13.51
C ALA A 117 -6.61 -1.20 -13.79
N LEU A 118 -6.16 -2.33 -14.33
CA LEU A 118 -4.76 -2.58 -14.69
C LEU A 118 -4.27 -1.61 -15.78
N VAL A 119 -5.14 -1.23 -16.72
CA VAL A 119 -4.83 -0.21 -17.73
C VAL A 119 -4.56 1.15 -17.05
N GLY A 120 -5.44 1.56 -16.12
CA GLY A 120 -5.25 2.80 -15.35
C GLY A 120 -4.02 2.75 -14.43
N TRP A 121 -3.72 1.59 -13.85
CA TRP A 121 -2.52 1.38 -13.06
C TRP A 121 -1.25 1.55 -13.90
N GLN A 122 -1.23 0.98 -15.11
CA GLN A 122 -0.08 1.10 -16.02
C GLN A 122 0.13 2.55 -16.43
N ALA A 123 -0.93 3.27 -16.79
CA ALA A 123 -0.87 4.70 -17.11
C ALA A 123 -0.33 5.53 -15.93
N ALA A 124 -0.78 5.24 -14.70
CA ALA A 124 -0.28 5.90 -13.50
C ALA A 124 1.21 5.61 -13.24
N GLN A 125 1.62 4.35 -13.42
CA GLN A 125 3.01 3.92 -13.26
C GLN A 125 3.92 4.60 -14.29
N ASP A 126 3.52 4.63 -15.55
CA ASP A 126 4.28 5.26 -16.63
C ASP A 126 4.40 6.78 -16.40
N GLN A 127 3.30 7.43 -16.02
CA GLN A 127 3.31 8.85 -15.67
C GLN A 127 4.23 9.10 -14.47
N PHE A 128 4.14 8.30 -13.41
CA PHE A 128 4.99 8.43 -12.24
C PHE A 128 6.48 8.26 -12.60
N GLU A 129 6.83 7.21 -13.34
CA GLU A 129 8.20 6.95 -13.80
C GLU A 129 8.74 8.05 -14.72
N SER A 130 7.88 8.70 -15.52
CA SER A 130 8.28 9.85 -16.34
C SER A 130 8.65 11.08 -15.50
N LEU A 131 8.01 11.26 -14.34
CA LEU A 131 8.24 12.39 -13.44
C LEU A 131 9.51 12.22 -12.59
N VAL A 132 9.77 11.00 -12.11
CA VAL A 132 10.87 10.73 -11.16
C VAL A 132 12.06 10.01 -11.78
N GLY A 133 11.91 9.51 -13.00
CA GLY A 133 12.89 8.68 -13.68
C GLY A 133 12.78 7.21 -13.27
N LYS A 134 12.54 6.33 -14.25
CA LYS A 134 12.38 4.88 -14.07
C LYS A 134 13.52 4.22 -13.27
N GLN A 135 14.78 4.50 -13.63
CA GLN A 135 15.93 3.92 -12.94
C GLN A 135 16.06 4.41 -11.50
N SER A 136 15.80 5.71 -11.27
CA SER A 136 15.79 6.28 -9.92
C SER A 136 14.70 5.64 -9.07
N TRP A 137 13.49 5.49 -9.61
CA TRP A 137 12.41 4.81 -8.91
C TRP A 137 12.75 3.35 -8.59
N GLN A 138 13.34 2.60 -9.52
CA GLN A 138 13.73 1.21 -9.26
C GLN A 138 14.71 1.09 -8.09
N GLN A 139 15.69 2.00 -8.02
CA GLN A 139 16.63 2.07 -6.90
C GLN A 139 15.91 2.42 -5.59
N ILE A 140 15.08 3.48 -5.60
CA ILE A 140 14.31 3.90 -4.43
C ILE A 140 13.38 2.78 -3.95
N ALA A 141 12.66 2.11 -4.84
CA ALA A 141 11.74 1.02 -4.50
C ALA A 141 12.49 -0.17 -3.87
N SER A 142 13.71 -0.45 -4.32
CA SER A 142 14.58 -1.46 -3.69
C SER A 142 14.98 -1.04 -2.28
N GLU A 143 15.40 0.21 -2.10
CA GLU A 143 15.78 0.77 -0.81
C GLU A 143 14.59 0.84 0.17
N LEU A 144 13.40 1.25 -0.29
CA LEU A 144 12.18 1.27 0.50
C LEU A 144 11.84 -0.14 0.99
N ARG A 145 11.89 -1.17 0.13
CA ARG A 145 11.65 -2.56 0.56
C ARG A 145 12.65 -3.00 1.63
N ARG A 146 13.94 -2.67 1.45
CA ARG A 146 15.00 -2.96 2.42
C ARG A 146 14.74 -2.27 3.76
N PHE A 147 14.42 -0.98 3.74
CA PHE A 147 14.14 -0.21 4.94
C PHE A 147 12.87 -0.67 5.65
N SER A 148 11.79 -0.94 4.92
CA SER A 148 10.55 -1.47 5.50
C SER A 148 10.79 -2.80 6.20
N HIS A 149 11.57 -3.72 5.61
CA HIS A 149 11.92 -4.98 6.26
C HIS A 149 12.72 -4.76 7.54
N LYS A 150 13.77 -3.91 7.48
CA LYS A 150 14.62 -3.62 8.64
C LYS A 150 13.84 -2.94 9.77
N VAL A 151 13.04 -1.92 9.47
CA VAL A 151 12.22 -1.22 10.47
C VAL A 151 11.22 -2.17 11.11
N LYS A 152 10.59 -3.07 10.34
CA LYS A 152 9.64 -4.05 10.86
C LYS A 152 10.27 -5.11 11.78
N GLN A 153 11.55 -5.42 11.61
CA GLN A 153 12.26 -6.36 12.49
C GLN A 153 12.61 -5.77 13.86
N GLU A 154 12.70 -4.44 13.93
CA GLU A 154 13.13 -3.69 15.12
C GLU A 154 11.95 -3.05 15.88
N LEU A 155 10.72 -3.18 15.37
CA LEU A 155 9.46 -2.75 15.98
C LEU A 155 8.65 -3.95 16.46
#